data_AF-A0A1C3N2C6-F1
#
_entry.id   AF-A0A1C3N2C6-F1
#
_cell.length_a   1.000
_cell.length_b   1.000
_cell.length_c   1.000
_cell.angle_alpha   90.00
_cell.angle_beta   90.00
_cell.angle_gamma   90.00
#
_symmetry.space_group_name_H-M   'P 1'
#
loop_
_entity.id
_entity.type
_entity.pdbx_description
1 polymer ?
#
loop_
_entity_poly.entity_id
_entity_poly.type
_entity_poly.pdbx_seq_one_letter_code
_entity_poly.pdbx_strand_id
1 'polypeptide(L)'
;MGADAEIFLFDHDRYRDQVVPALTELLRTGTVVPWLDAVFASATPMGEYGYDVLWRRLAERLREQPVDVARDWPWLGSDLRYVGARPRRRALGRHVGRPSGDDDGRGSGRLPRAGEPVVVEELNALHEALVALYCLGPGQFLGRSVTPDFYLPVLDGQGVGAGDPVRGLLAALSTRGAVLGDQFGVTEGIHGWLDVPETAELAVRLGRLDLPRYEPTLAAMADHAKRGGYPPGEWREMSLSFVRTMATIAADDGRAVLWGNDVSPDTWRGVLGAVA
;
A
#
# COMPACT_ATOMS: atom_id res chain seq x y z
N MET A 1 -19.68 6.19 -0.47
CA MET A 1 -18.72 7.31 -0.37
C MET A 1 -17.45 6.88 -1.09
N GLY A 2 -16.68 7.79 -1.69
CA GLY A 2 -15.43 7.42 -2.37
C GLY A 2 -14.23 7.68 -1.46
N ALA A 3 -13.23 6.80 -1.50
CA ALA A 3 -11.99 6.89 -0.72
C ALA A 3 -11.04 7.97 -1.27
N ASP A 4 -10.31 8.67 -0.42
CA ASP A 4 -9.33 9.69 -0.81
C ASP A 4 -8.00 9.02 -1.16
N ALA A 5 -7.60 9.12 -2.44
CA ALA A 5 -6.37 8.52 -2.93
C ALA A 5 -5.18 9.45 -2.70
N GLU A 6 -4.10 8.91 -2.17
CA GLU A 6 -2.88 9.61 -1.84
C GLU A 6 -1.63 8.81 -2.26
N ILE A 7 -0.57 9.54 -2.59
CA ILE A 7 0.78 8.99 -2.74
C ILE A 7 1.66 9.56 -1.63
N PHE A 8 2.48 8.70 -1.03
CA PHE A 8 3.32 9.03 0.13
C PHE A 8 4.78 8.79 -0.19
N LEU A 9 5.66 9.60 0.42
CA LEU A 9 7.06 9.20 0.58
C LEU A 9 7.10 7.98 1.51
N PHE A 10 7.88 6.96 1.14
CA PHE A 10 7.88 5.67 1.82
C PHE A 10 9.30 5.24 2.22
N ASP A 11 9.47 4.94 3.51
CA ASP A 11 10.66 4.28 4.05
C ASP A 11 10.55 2.77 3.81
N HIS A 12 10.88 2.36 2.58
CA HIS A 12 10.80 0.96 2.16
C HIS A 12 11.80 0.07 2.93
N ASP A 13 12.96 0.62 3.29
CA ASP A 13 13.98 -0.14 4.04
C ASP A 13 13.47 -0.44 5.45
N ARG A 14 12.91 0.55 6.16
CA ARG A 14 12.28 0.30 7.46
C ARG A 14 11.10 -0.64 7.37
N TYR A 15 10.27 -0.52 6.34
CA TYR A 15 9.18 -1.47 6.11
C TYR A 15 9.71 -2.92 6.00
N ARG A 16 10.73 -3.12 5.16
CA ARG A 16 11.33 -4.43 4.91
C ARG A 16 12.08 -4.98 6.13
N ASP A 17 12.78 -4.14 6.88
CA ASP A 17 13.68 -4.58 7.94
C ASP A 17 13.01 -4.62 9.32
N GLN A 18 11.91 -3.89 9.51
CA GLN A 18 11.19 -3.81 10.79
C GLN A 18 9.77 -4.37 10.71
N VAL A 19 8.92 -3.83 9.83
CA VAL A 19 7.48 -4.17 9.80
C VAL A 19 7.25 -5.58 9.29
N VAL A 20 7.85 -5.92 8.15
CA VAL A 20 7.72 -7.23 7.51
C VAL A 20 8.16 -8.38 8.42
N PRO A 21 9.34 -8.35 9.08
CA PRO A 21 9.77 -9.42 9.95
C PRO A 21 8.86 -9.58 11.18
N ALA A 22 8.38 -8.48 11.76
CA ALA A 22 7.48 -8.52 12.91
C ALA A 22 6.13 -9.15 12.56
N LEU A 23 5.52 -8.75 11.44
CA LEU A 23 4.27 -9.35 10.97
C LEU A 23 4.45 -10.82 10.59
N THR A 24 5.58 -11.17 9.96
CA THR A 24 5.89 -12.55 9.62
C THR A 24 6.05 -13.42 10.87
N GLU A 25 6.72 -12.90 11.90
CA GLU A 25 6.88 -13.62 13.17
C GLU A 25 5.54 -13.81 13.90
N LEU A 26 4.72 -12.76 13.93
CA LEU A 26 3.37 -12.81 14.48
C LEU A 26 2.51 -13.86 13.77
N LEU A 27 2.49 -13.86 12.43
CA LEU A 27 1.73 -14.82 11.65
C LEU A 27 2.21 -16.26 11.88
N ARG A 28 3.53 -16.45 11.91
CA ARG A 28 4.16 -17.78 12.03
C ARG A 28 4.02 -18.40 13.41
N THR A 29 3.92 -17.59 14.46
CA THR A 29 4.06 -18.09 15.84
C THR A 29 3.00 -17.58 16.82
N GLY A 30 2.24 -16.54 16.46
CA GLY A 30 1.41 -15.79 17.41
C GLY A 30 2.21 -15.02 18.46
N THR A 31 3.53 -14.89 18.29
CA THR A 31 4.41 -14.15 19.20
C THR A 31 4.48 -12.69 18.77
N VAL A 32 4.20 -11.79 19.71
CA VAL A 32 4.34 -10.35 19.52
C VAL A 32 5.77 -9.96 19.91
N VAL A 33 6.54 -9.44 18.95
CA VAL A 33 7.90 -8.95 19.22
C VAL A 33 7.88 -7.70 20.11
N PRO A 34 8.92 -7.40 20.91
CA PRO A 34 8.83 -6.37 21.96
C PRO A 34 8.38 -4.99 21.50
N TRP A 35 8.83 -4.52 20.34
CA TRP A 35 8.42 -3.20 19.84
C TRP A 35 6.96 -3.20 19.36
N LEU A 36 6.47 -4.32 18.84
CA LEU A 36 5.07 -4.49 18.42
C LEU A 36 4.15 -4.61 19.64
N ASP A 37 4.63 -5.19 20.74
CA ASP A 37 3.89 -5.24 22.00
C ASP A 37 3.67 -3.83 22.58
N ALA A 38 4.67 -2.94 22.44
CA ALA A 38 4.51 -1.53 22.78
C ALA A 38 3.42 -0.85 21.94
N VAL A 39 3.28 -1.19 20.65
CA VAL A 39 2.19 -0.71 19.78
C VAL A 39 0.84 -1.23 20.26
N PHE A 40 0.74 -2.52 20.62
CA PHE A 40 -0.50 -3.10 21.14
C PHE A 40 -0.92 -2.45 22.46
N ALA A 41 0.06 -2.10 23.31
CA ALA A 41 -0.16 -1.45 24.58
C ALA A 41 -0.54 0.04 24.45
N SER A 42 -0.19 0.70 23.34
CA SER A 42 -0.49 2.12 23.13
C SER A 42 -1.84 2.38 22.48
N ALA A 43 -2.52 1.34 22.00
CA ALA A 43 -3.86 1.46 21.43
C ALA A 43 -4.85 2.04 22.45
N THR A 44 -5.61 3.06 22.02
CA THR A 44 -6.60 3.73 22.84
C THR A 44 -7.72 2.75 23.20
N PRO A 45 -8.02 2.56 24.50
CA PRO A 45 -9.07 1.63 24.91
C PRO A 45 -10.45 2.05 24.38
N MET A 46 -11.10 1.17 23.63
CA MET A 46 -12.45 1.39 23.07
C MET A 46 -13.43 0.24 23.41
N GLY A 47 -13.24 -0.38 24.57
CA GLY A 47 -14.04 -1.53 25.00
C GLY A 47 -13.69 -2.79 24.20
N GLU A 48 -14.65 -3.69 24.03
CA GLU A 48 -14.40 -5.01 23.40
C GLU A 48 -14.03 -4.96 21.90
N TYR A 49 -14.21 -3.80 21.28
CA TYR A 49 -13.91 -3.50 19.88
C TYR A 49 -12.66 -2.62 19.70
N GLY A 50 -11.94 -2.32 20.78
CA GLY A 50 -10.68 -1.57 20.69
C GLY A 50 -9.53 -2.43 20.17
N TYR A 51 -8.61 -1.81 19.43
CA TYR A 51 -7.43 -2.50 18.89
C TYR A 51 -6.49 -3.03 19.99
N ASP A 52 -6.53 -2.45 21.20
CA ASP A 52 -5.86 -2.96 22.39
C ASP A 52 -6.31 -4.38 22.76
N VAL A 53 -7.57 -4.71 22.45
CA VAL A 53 -8.18 -6.03 22.65
C VAL A 53 -8.07 -6.89 21.38
N LEU A 54 -8.44 -6.33 20.22
CA LEU A 54 -8.55 -7.08 18.97
C LEU A 54 -7.20 -7.64 18.50
N TRP A 55 -6.12 -6.87 18.57
CA TRP A 55 -4.80 -7.35 18.15
C TRP A 55 -4.19 -8.38 19.11
N ARG A 56 -4.50 -8.30 20.40
CA ARG A 56 -4.12 -9.35 21.36
C ARG A 56 -4.86 -10.66 21.07
N ARG A 57 -6.16 -10.59 20.80
CA ARG A 57 -6.97 -11.75 20.37
C ARG A 57 -6.44 -12.33 19.05
N LEU A 58 -6.05 -11.48 18.10
CA LEU A 58 -5.40 -11.91 16.85
C LEU A 58 -4.12 -12.71 17.15
N ALA A 59 -3.24 -12.21 18.01
CA ALA A 59 -2.00 -12.91 18.38
C ALA A 59 -2.26 -14.26 19.08
N GLU A 60 -3.25 -14.32 19.98
CA GLU A 60 -3.68 -15.56 20.63
C GLU A 60 -4.20 -16.59 19.61
N ARG A 61 -5.05 -16.16 18.67
CA ARG A 61 -5.55 -17.01 17.59
C ARG A 61 -4.43 -17.54 16.69
N LEU A 62 -3.48 -16.68 16.32
CA LEU A 62 -2.32 -17.08 15.51
C LEU A 62 -1.38 -18.04 16.25
N ARG A 63 -1.40 -18.03 17.59
CA ARG A 63 -0.66 -19.02 18.39
C ARG A 63 -1.30 -20.40 18.32
N GLU A 64 -2.63 -20.46 18.30
CA GLU A 64 -3.39 -21.70 18.15
C GLU A 64 -3.35 -22.22 16.70
N GLN A 65 -3.36 -21.30 15.72
CA GLN A 65 -3.42 -21.60 14.29
C GLN A 65 -2.38 -20.76 13.52
N PRO A 66 -1.08 -21.10 13.65
CA PRO A 66 -0.03 -20.35 12.99
C PRO A 66 -0.11 -20.47 11.47
N VAL A 67 0.25 -19.37 10.81
CA VAL A 67 0.26 -19.20 9.36
C VAL A 67 1.71 -19.00 8.92
N ASP A 68 2.25 -19.95 8.15
CA ASP A 68 3.59 -19.82 7.59
C ASP A 68 3.51 -19.20 6.20
N VAL A 69 3.53 -17.87 6.18
CA VAL A 69 3.38 -17.10 4.94
C VAL A 69 4.43 -17.47 3.89
N ALA A 70 5.67 -17.69 4.32
CA ALA A 70 6.78 -17.99 3.42
C ALA A 70 6.64 -19.39 2.80
N ARG A 71 6.14 -20.35 3.55
CA ARG A 71 5.84 -21.71 3.06
C ARG A 71 4.57 -21.75 2.22
N ASP A 72 3.51 -21.10 2.68
CA ASP A 72 2.15 -21.27 2.15
C ASP A 72 1.87 -20.30 0.99
N TRP A 73 2.57 -19.16 0.93
CA TRP A 73 2.56 -18.21 -0.19
C TRP A 73 3.99 -17.78 -0.56
N PRO A 74 4.76 -18.65 -1.24
CA PRO A 74 6.12 -18.34 -1.66
C PRO A 74 6.21 -17.13 -2.61
N TRP A 75 5.10 -16.76 -3.25
CA TRP A 75 4.95 -15.55 -4.08
C TRP A 75 4.69 -14.27 -3.26
N LEU A 76 4.23 -14.38 -2.02
CA LEU A 76 4.18 -13.27 -1.05
C LEU A 76 5.57 -13.02 -0.48
N GLY A 77 6.27 -14.13 -0.28
CA GLY A 77 7.69 -14.17 0.00
C GLY A 77 8.52 -13.41 -1.01
N SER A 78 8.01 -13.01 -2.19
CA SER A 78 8.73 -12.22 -3.18
C SER A 78 8.47 -10.70 -3.17
N ASP A 79 7.58 -10.19 -2.34
CA ASP A 79 7.55 -8.74 -1.99
C ASP A 79 7.99 -8.55 -0.52
N LEU A 80 8.06 -9.65 0.24
CA LEU A 80 8.88 -9.84 1.43
C LEU A 80 10.33 -10.33 1.09
N ARG A 81 10.62 -10.68 -0.18
CA ARG A 81 11.94 -11.01 -0.82
C ARG A 81 11.88 -10.96 -2.38
N TYR A 82 11.75 -9.78 -2.98
CA TYR A 82 11.81 -9.48 -4.45
C TYR A 82 11.91 -10.64 -5.49
N VAL A 83 10.92 -10.78 -6.40
CA VAL A 83 11.11 -11.45 -7.71
C VAL A 83 10.57 -10.57 -8.85
N GLY A 84 11.39 -9.58 -9.20
CA GLY A 84 11.66 -9.13 -10.57
C GLY A 84 10.52 -9.07 -11.59
N ALA A 85 10.19 -7.83 -11.97
CA ALA A 85 9.88 -7.37 -13.34
C ALA A 85 8.80 -8.10 -14.18
N ARG A 86 8.09 -9.11 -13.67
CA ARG A 86 6.95 -9.72 -14.37
C ARG A 86 5.65 -9.23 -13.78
N PRO A 87 5.01 -8.19 -14.36
CA PRO A 87 3.66 -7.81 -13.99
C PRO A 87 2.75 -9.00 -14.24
N ARG A 88 2.33 -9.69 -13.18
CA ARG A 88 1.14 -10.51 -13.29
C ARG A 88 -0.01 -9.54 -13.45
N ARG A 89 -0.71 -9.60 -14.60
CA ARG A 89 -2.03 -9.01 -14.74
C ARG A 89 -2.93 -9.66 -13.69
N ARG A 90 -2.94 -9.11 -12.47
CA ARG A 90 -4.00 -9.36 -11.52
C ARG A 90 -5.20 -8.66 -12.13
N ALA A 91 -6.09 -9.44 -12.75
CA ALA A 91 -7.38 -8.91 -13.15
C ALA A 91 -7.95 -8.17 -11.93
N LEU A 92 -8.40 -6.93 -12.14
CA LEU A 92 -9.12 -6.08 -11.18
C LEU A 92 -9.62 -6.88 -9.98
N GLY A 93 -9.05 -6.62 -8.80
CA GLY A 93 -9.56 -7.17 -7.54
C GLY A 93 -9.60 -8.70 -7.44
N ARG A 94 -8.64 -9.44 -8.00
CA ARG A 94 -8.47 -10.85 -7.59
C ARG A 94 -7.92 -10.91 -6.17
N HIS A 95 -8.88 -10.90 -5.25
CA HIS A 95 -8.83 -11.20 -3.83
C HIS A 95 -7.83 -12.31 -3.49
N VAL A 96 -7.27 -12.24 -2.28
CA VAL A 96 -6.66 -13.41 -1.61
C VAL A 96 -7.75 -14.45 -1.25
N GLY A 97 -9.00 -14.26 -1.70
CA GLY A 97 -10.02 -15.28 -1.86
C GLY A 97 -9.93 -15.97 -3.22
N ARG A 98 -9.84 -17.30 -3.21
CA ARG A 98 -9.93 -18.14 -4.42
C ARG A 98 -11.27 -17.88 -5.12
N PRO A 99 -11.32 -17.58 -6.44
CA PRO A 99 -12.56 -17.71 -7.20
C PRO A 99 -13.04 -19.15 -7.07
N SER A 100 -14.32 -19.36 -6.77
CA SER A 100 -14.94 -20.66 -6.48
C SER A 100 -14.92 -21.69 -7.63
N GLY A 101 -14.08 -21.52 -8.66
CA GLY A 101 -14.07 -22.35 -9.86
C GLY A 101 -12.71 -22.86 -10.38
N ASP A 102 -11.56 -22.38 -9.90
CA ASP A 102 -10.26 -22.84 -10.44
C ASP A 102 -9.63 -23.89 -9.51
N ASP A 103 -9.82 -25.18 -9.85
CA ASP A 103 -9.36 -26.35 -9.10
C ASP A 103 -8.16 -27.06 -9.73
N ASP A 104 -7.06 -26.34 -9.92
CA ASP A 104 -5.78 -26.93 -10.37
C ASP A 104 -4.86 -27.26 -9.18
N GLY A 105 -5.34 -28.14 -8.29
CA GLY A 105 -4.59 -29.22 -7.63
C GLY A 105 -3.18 -29.03 -7.02
N ARG A 106 -2.60 -27.83 -6.86
CA ARG A 106 -1.28 -27.63 -6.23
C ARG A 106 -1.25 -26.41 -5.32
N GLY A 107 -1.08 -26.64 -4.02
CA GLY A 107 -0.70 -25.63 -3.04
C GLY A 107 -1.87 -25.01 -2.27
N SER A 108 -2.24 -25.63 -1.16
CA SER A 108 -3.17 -25.12 -0.16
C SER A 108 -2.64 -23.84 0.51
N GLY A 109 -3.08 -22.65 0.06
CA GLY A 109 -2.94 -21.42 0.84
C GLY A 109 -3.85 -21.46 2.06
N ARG A 110 -3.28 -21.76 3.23
CA ARG A 110 -3.99 -21.81 4.52
C ARG A 110 -3.90 -20.45 5.25
N LEU A 111 -4.54 -19.42 4.70
CA LEU A 111 -5.25 -18.50 5.59
C LEU A 111 -6.51 -19.30 5.92
N PRO A 112 -6.86 -19.49 7.20
CA PRO A 112 -7.71 -20.58 7.65
C PRO A 112 -8.89 -20.79 6.70
N ARG A 113 -9.03 -22.03 6.21
CA ARG A 113 -10.13 -22.51 5.34
C ARG A 113 -11.47 -22.55 6.10
N ALA A 114 -11.64 -21.66 7.07
CA ALA A 114 -12.74 -21.54 8.01
C ALA A 114 -12.95 -20.05 8.38
N GLY A 115 -13.46 -19.28 7.44
CA GLY A 115 -14.53 -18.29 7.69
C GLY A 115 -14.44 -17.31 8.87
N GLU A 116 -13.32 -16.62 9.11
CA GLU A 116 -13.37 -15.41 9.94
C GLU A 116 -12.76 -14.21 9.20
N PRO A 117 -13.58 -13.50 8.39
CA PRO A 117 -13.22 -12.21 7.80
C PRO A 117 -12.47 -11.31 8.78
N VAL A 118 -12.95 -11.27 10.04
CA VAL A 118 -12.36 -10.57 11.19
C VAL A 118 -10.84 -10.72 11.30
N VAL A 119 -10.27 -11.93 11.14
CA VAL A 119 -8.81 -12.12 11.30
C VAL A 119 -8.02 -11.38 10.21
N VAL A 120 -8.57 -11.33 8.99
CA VAL A 120 -7.96 -10.62 7.86
C VAL A 120 -8.12 -9.11 8.02
N GLU A 121 -9.29 -8.64 8.46
CA GLU A 121 -9.52 -7.21 8.72
C GLU A 121 -8.57 -6.69 9.79
N GLU A 122 -8.43 -7.41 10.91
CA GLU A 122 -7.52 -7.02 11.99
C GLU A 122 -6.05 -7.05 11.58
N LEU A 123 -5.65 -8.02 10.75
CA LEU A 123 -4.29 -8.09 10.21
C LEU A 123 -4.00 -6.93 9.26
N ASN A 124 -4.97 -6.57 8.41
CA ASN A 124 -4.87 -5.43 7.50
C ASN A 124 -4.82 -4.11 8.26
N ALA A 125 -5.70 -3.93 9.26
CA ALA A 125 -5.69 -2.77 10.15
C ALA A 125 -4.34 -2.64 10.86
N LEU A 126 -3.80 -3.74 11.40
CA LEU A 126 -2.47 -3.74 12.00
C LEU A 126 -1.38 -3.38 10.98
N HIS A 127 -1.38 -3.99 9.80
CA HIS A 127 -0.40 -3.69 8.76
C HIS A 127 -0.44 -2.22 8.33
N GLU A 128 -1.63 -1.68 8.09
CA GLU A 128 -1.81 -0.27 7.72
C GLU A 128 -1.32 0.64 8.84
N ALA A 129 -1.70 0.37 10.10
CA ALA A 129 -1.24 1.15 11.24
C ALA A 129 0.29 1.19 11.35
N LEU A 130 0.94 0.03 11.17
CA LEU A 130 2.40 -0.07 11.23
C LEU A 130 3.07 0.70 10.08
N VAL A 131 2.58 0.56 8.86
CA VAL A 131 3.13 1.29 7.71
C VAL A 131 2.90 2.80 7.87
N ALA A 132 1.68 3.21 8.20
CA ALA A 132 1.27 4.60 8.34
C ALA A 132 2.06 5.35 9.41
N LEU A 133 2.33 4.70 10.55
CA LEU A 133 3.05 5.32 11.65
C LEU A 133 4.57 5.31 11.47
N TYR A 134 5.12 4.20 10.98
CA TYR A 134 6.57 3.99 11.03
C TYR A 134 7.26 4.24 9.69
N CYS A 135 6.56 4.08 8.57
CA CYS A 135 7.18 4.06 7.24
C CYS A 135 6.74 5.22 6.34
N LEU A 136 5.58 5.82 6.58
CA LEU A 136 5.09 6.92 5.73
C LEU A 136 5.67 8.26 6.16
N GLY A 137 6.16 9.00 5.16
CA GLY A 137 6.43 10.43 5.25
C GLY A 137 5.23 11.26 4.77
N PRO A 138 5.47 12.52 4.35
CA PRO A 138 4.45 13.36 3.75
C PRO A 138 3.73 12.69 2.58
N GLY A 139 2.42 12.94 2.49
CA GLY A 139 1.53 12.49 1.43
C GLY A 139 1.06 13.63 0.53
N GLN A 140 0.52 13.26 -0.63
CA GLN A 140 -0.15 14.15 -1.56
C GLN A 140 -1.45 13.52 -2.05
N PHE A 141 -2.54 14.27 -1.91
CA PHE A 141 -3.85 13.92 -2.45
C PHE A 141 -3.87 13.93 -3.99
N LEU A 142 -4.44 12.88 -4.56
CA LEU A 142 -4.51 12.62 -6.00
C LEU A 142 -5.94 12.61 -6.55
N GLY A 143 -6.94 12.51 -5.68
CA GLY A 143 -8.36 12.52 -6.06
C GLY A 143 -9.18 11.47 -5.32
N ARG A 144 -10.49 11.49 -5.52
CA ARG A 144 -11.40 10.51 -4.92
C ARG A 144 -11.48 9.25 -5.76
N SER A 145 -11.26 8.10 -5.14
CA SER A 145 -11.33 6.75 -5.71
C SER A 145 -10.47 6.58 -6.95
N VAL A 146 -9.34 7.32 -6.98
CA VAL A 146 -8.35 7.19 -8.04
C VAL A 146 -7.51 5.95 -7.74
N THR A 147 -7.23 5.17 -8.77
CA THR A 147 -6.20 4.13 -8.76
C THR A 147 -5.14 4.50 -9.80
N PRO A 148 -3.90 3.99 -9.70
CA PRO A 148 -2.87 4.32 -10.70
C PRO A 148 -3.28 4.03 -12.15
N ASP A 149 -4.12 3.02 -12.38
CA ASP A 149 -4.66 2.67 -13.71
C ASP A 149 -5.55 3.78 -14.31
N PHE A 150 -6.04 4.71 -13.48
CA PHE A 150 -6.81 5.88 -13.92
C PHE A 150 -6.01 6.80 -14.87
N TYR A 151 -4.68 6.73 -14.84
CA TYR A 151 -3.80 7.54 -15.68
C TYR A 151 -3.44 6.90 -17.02
N LEU A 152 -3.85 5.65 -17.28
CA LEU A 152 -3.56 4.98 -18.56
C LEU A 152 -4.02 5.78 -19.79
N PRO A 153 -5.19 6.45 -19.79
CA PRO A 153 -5.61 7.29 -20.93
C PRO A 153 -4.68 8.50 -21.16
N VAL A 154 -4.06 9.05 -20.12
CA VAL A 154 -3.09 10.14 -20.26
C VAL A 154 -1.83 9.62 -20.94
N LEU A 155 -1.36 8.43 -20.55
CA LEU A 155 -0.23 7.77 -21.19
C LEU A 155 -0.53 7.45 -22.67
N ASP A 156 -1.74 6.96 -22.97
CA ASP A 156 -2.20 6.71 -24.35
C ASP A 156 -2.18 8.01 -25.17
N GLY A 157 -2.73 9.10 -24.61
CA GLY A 157 -2.76 10.42 -25.26
C GLY A 157 -1.38 11.01 -25.54
N GLN A 158 -0.37 10.65 -24.75
CA GLN A 158 1.03 11.05 -24.96
C GLN A 158 1.84 10.05 -25.81
N GLY A 159 1.18 9.06 -26.42
CA GLY A 159 1.84 8.09 -27.31
C GLY A 159 2.74 7.09 -26.58
N VAL A 160 2.58 6.91 -25.27
CA VAL A 160 3.33 5.92 -24.51
C VAL A 160 2.83 4.51 -24.88
N GLY A 161 3.70 3.68 -25.44
CA GLY A 161 3.33 2.34 -25.90
C GLY A 161 2.83 1.42 -24.77
N ALA A 162 2.03 0.40 -25.13
CA ALA A 162 1.52 -0.58 -24.17
C ALA A 162 2.61 -1.41 -23.47
N GLY A 163 3.79 -1.52 -24.09
CA GLY A 163 4.97 -2.19 -23.53
C GLY A 163 5.91 -1.27 -22.74
N ASP A 164 5.59 0.01 -22.57
CA ASP A 164 6.45 0.92 -21.80
C ASP A 164 6.44 0.53 -20.31
N PRO A 165 7.61 0.38 -19.67
CA PRO A 165 7.70 0.04 -18.25
C PRO A 165 6.97 0.98 -17.29
N VAL A 166 6.69 2.24 -17.64
CA VAL A 166 5.89 3.14 -16.77
C VAL A 166 4.52 2.55 -16.43
N ARG A 167 3.91 1.80 -17.37
CA ARG A 167 2.64 1.11 -17.11
C ARG A 167 2.79 -0.02 -16.10
N GLY A 168 3.93 -0.71 -16.13
CA GLY A 168 4.27 -1.74 -15.14
C GLY A 168 4.47 -1.15 -13.74
N LEU A 169 5.11 0.02 -13.65
CA LEU A 169 5.33 0.75 -12.40
C LEU A 169 4.00 1.25 -11.80
N LEU A 170 3.11 1.84 -12.60
CA LEU A 170 1.77 2.22 -12.13
C LEU A 170 0.96 1.00 -11.69
N ALA A 171 1.03 -0.11 -12.44
CA ALA A 171 0.35 -1.35 -12.04
C ALA A 171 0.90 -1.92 -10.71
N ALA A 172 2.20 -1.77 -10.45
CA ALA A 172 2.80 -2.17 -9.17
C ALA A 172 2.26 -1.31 -8.01
N LEU A 173 2.15 0.01 -8.19
CA LEU A 173 1.49 0.90 -7.23
C LEU A 173 0.03 0.51 -6.97
N SER A 174 -0.67 -0.03 -7.97
CA SER A 174 -2.08 -0.46 -7.82
C SER A 174 -2.24 -1.77 -7.05
N THR A 175 -1.22 -2.64 -7.01
CA THR A 175 -1.45 -4.07 -6.69
C THR A 175 -0.46 -4.71 -5.74
N ARG A 176 0.70 -4.11 -5.45
CA ARG A 176 1.74 -4.72 -4.61
C ARG A 176 1.31 -4.87 -3.15
N GLY A 177 0.44 -4.01 -2.66
CA GLY A 177 -0.07 -4.00 -1.27
C GLY A 177 -1.24 -4.93 -1.01
N ALA A 178 -1.81 -5.57 -2.04
CA ALA A 178 -2.92 -6.53 -1.91
C ALA A 178 -2.52 -7.90 -1.30
N VAL A 179 -1.49 -7.91 -0.46
CA VAL A 179 -0.75 -9.08 0.01
C VAL A 179 -1.35 -9.68 1.30
N LEU A 180 -1.95 -8.88 2.18
CA LEU A 180 -2.45 -9.35 3.49
C LEU A 180 -3.97 -9.57 3.58
N GLY A 181 -4.62 -9.78 2.43
CA GLY A 181 -6.06 -10.04 2.34
C GLY A 181 -6.85 -8.78 2.02
N ASP A 182 -8.13 -8.94 1.69
CA ASP A 182 -9.00 -7.96 1.02
C ASP A 182 -8.70 -6.48 1.29
N GLN A 183 -8.58 -5.70 0.20
CA GLN A 183 -8.86 -4.26 0.27
C GLN A 183 -10.24 -4.13 0.92
N PHE A 184 -10.31 -3.54 2.10
CA PHE A 184 -11.58 -3.26 2.75
C PHE A 184 -12.32 -2.26 1.86
N GLY A 185 -13.38 -2.73 1.19
CA GLY A 185 -13.94 -2.02 0.05
C GLY A 185 -13.02 -2.07 -1.18
N VAL A 186 -13.61 -1.97 -2.37
CA VAL A 186 -12.90 -2.02 -3.66
C VAL A 186 -11.87 -0.88 -3.81
N THR A 187 -11.77 0.02 -2.83
CA THR A 187 -11.06 1.28 -2.94
C THR A 187 -10.22 1.71 -1.73
N GLU A 188 -10.22 1.09 -0.54
CA GLU A 188 -9.51 1.63 0.66
C GLU A 188 -8.25 0.82 1.02
N GLY A 189 -7.39 1.40 1.85
CA GLY A 189 -6.16 0.83 2.38
C GLY A 189 -4.91 1.06 1.53
N ILE A 190 -3.83 0.32 1.83
CA ILE A 190 -2.58 0.35 1.05
C ILE A 190 -2.75 -0.45 -0.24
N HIS A 191 -2.58 0.21 -1.39
CA HIS A 191 -2.73 -0.45 -2.70
C HIS A 191 -1.42 -1.07 -3.18
N GLY A 192 -0.30 -0.37 -2.97
CA GLY A 192 1.00 -0.82 -3.41
C GLY A 192 2.07 0.24 -3.28
N TRP A 193 3.30 -0.16 -3.55
CA TRP A 193 4.48 0.69 -3.43
C TRP A 193 5.47 0.34 -4.53
N LEU A 194 6.43 1.22 -4.75
CA LEU A 194 7.64 0.96 -5.52
C LEU A 194 8.82 0.80 -4.56
N ASP A 195 9.87 0.11 -4.97
CA ASP A 195 11.16 0.22 -4.28
C ASP A 195 11.92 1.48 -4.72
N VAL A 196 13.11 1.73 -4.17
CA VAL A 196 13.91 2.93 -4.49
C VAL A 196 14.31 2.95 -5.99
N PRO A 197 14.89 1.89 -6.58
CA PRO A 197 15.17 1.86 -8.02
C PRO A 197 13.94 2.08 -8.92
N GLU A 198 12.81 1.43 -8.61
CA GLU A 198 11.57 1.57 -9.36
C GLU A 198 10.99 2.98 -9.26
N THR A 199 11.12 3.62 -8.08
CA THR A 199 10.71 5.01 -7.85
C THR A 199 11.53 5.96 -8.70
N ALA A 200 12.85 5.78 -8.75
CA ALA A 200 13.73 6.54 -9.62
C ALA A 200 13.40 6.34 -11.12
N GLU A 201 13.10 5.10 -11.52
CA GLU A 201 12.66 4.83 -12.90
C GLU A 201 11.32 5.52 -13.21
N LEU A 202 10.36 5.49 -12.28
CA LEU A 202 9.07 6.18 -12.42
C LEU A 202 9.28 7.69 -12.61
N ALA A 203 10.14 8.31 -11.78
CA ALA A 203 10.46 9.73 -11.86
C ALA A 203 11.04 10.11 -13.23
N VAL A 204 12.03 9.35 -13.72
CA VAL A 204 12.65 9.59 -15.03
C VAL A 204 11.65 9.45 -16.18
N ARG A 205 10.80 8.42 -16.14
CA ARG A 205 9.83 8.16 -17.21
C ARG A 205 8.74 9.22 -17.25
N LEU A 206 8.14 9.54 -16.10
CA LEU A 206 7.13 10.59 -16.03
C LEU A 206 7.72 11.99 -16.29
N GLY A 207 9.01 12.20 -16.02
CA GLY A 207 9.73 13.45 -16.34
C GLY A 207 9.87 13.76 -17.83
N ARG A 208 9.73 12.74 -18.69
CA ARG A 208 9.77 12.88 -20.16
C ARG A 208 8.41 13.22 -20.77
N LEU A 209 7.33 13.08 -20.00
CA LEU A 209 5.98 13.37 -20.44
C LEU A 209 5.74 14.89 -20.40
N ASP A 210 4.89 15.36 -21.31
CA ASP A 210 4.39 16.73 -21.32
C ASP A 210 3.26 16.86 -20.29
N LEU A 211 3.64 16.86 -19.01
CA LEU A 211 2.75 17.02 -17.87
C LEU A 211 2.97 18.41 -17.26
N PRO A 212 1.94 19.02 -16.65
CA PRO A 212 2.06 20.31 -15.97
C PRO A 212 3.31 20.40 -15.10
N ARG A 213 4.06 21.50 -15.19
CA ARG A 213 5.33 21.68 -14.47
C ARG A 213 5.22 22.78 -13.43
N TYR A 214 5.87 22.55 -12.30
CA TYR A 214 6.05 23.46 -11.19
C TYR A 214 7.32 23.02 -10.44
N GLU A 215 7.75 23.81 -9.48
CA GLU A 215 8.90 23.47 -8.64
C GLU A 215 8.65 22.12 -7.95
N PRO A 216 9.60 21.15 -7.95
CA PRO A 216 9.38 19.81 -7.43
C PRO A 216 9.46 19.79 -5.90
N THR A 217 8.58 20.52 -5.24
CA THR A 217 8.47 20.60 -3.77
C THR A 217 7.04 20.30 -3.33
N LEU A 218 6.90 19.76 -2.12
CA LEU A 218 5.60 19.52 -1.49
C LEU A 218 4.77 20.81 -1.38
N ALA A 219 5.43 21.93 -1.08
CA ALA A 219 4.78 23.24 -0.94
C ALA A 219 4.18 23.72 -2.27
N ALA A 220 4.96 23.70 -3.36
CA ALA A 220 4.47 24.08 -4.68
C ALA A 220 3.31 23.18 -5.13
N MET A 221 3.43 21.87 -4.87
CA MET A 221 2.40 20.90 -5.20
C MET A 221 1.09 21.15 -4.43
N ALA A 222 1.17 21.42 -3.12
CA ALA A 222 0.02 21.77 -2.30
C ALA A 222 -0.65 23.08 -2.76
N ASP A 223 0.14 24.07 -3.16
CA ASP A 223 -0.39 25.32 -3.72
C ASP A 223 -1.11 25.10 -5.05
N HIS A 224 -0.59 24.23 -5.92
CA HIS A 224 -1.27 23.84 -7.16
C HIS A 224 -2.58 23.08 -6.86
N ALA A 225 -2.58 22.13 -5.92
CA ALA A 225 -3.78 21.40 -5.52
C ALA A 225 -4.89 22.33 -4.98
N LYS A 226 -4.53 23.36 -4.20
CA LYS A 226 -5.47 24.35 -3.64
C LYS A 226 -6.12 25.27 -4.66
N ARG A 227 -5.40 25.62 -5.74
CA ARG A 227 -5.92 26.56 -6.75
C ARG A 227 -7.19 26.05 -7.43
N GLY A 228 -7.40 24.73 -7.46
CA GLY A 228 -8.61 24.11 -7.99
C GLY A 228 -8.92 24.50 -9.44
N GLY A 229 -10.09 24.10 -9.94
CA GLY A 229 -10.63 24.67 -11.19
C GLY A 229 -10.00 24.17 -12.49
N TYR A 230 -9.34 22.99 -12.49
CA TYR A 230 -8.89 22.37 -13.74
C TYR A 230 -10.10 22.04 -14.63
N PRO A 231 -10.02 22.35 -15.95
CA PRO A 231 -11.03 21.92 -16.90
C PRO A 231 -11.28 20.40 -16.81
N PRO A 232 -12.52 19.94 -17.03
CA PRO A 232 -12.81 18.52 -17.16
C PRO A 232 -11.92 17.93 -18.26
N GLY A 233 -10.99 17.04 -17.89
CA GLY A 233 -9.93 16.56 -18.77
C GLY A 233 -8.57 16.70 -18.11
N GLU A 234 -8.15 17.94 -17.83
CA GLU A 234 -6.79 18.30 -17.38
C GLU A 234 -6.44 17.85 -15.95
N TRP A 235 -7.46 17.49 -15.16
CA TRP A 235 -7.27 16.97 -13.81
C TRP A 235 -6.38 15.72 -13.80
N ARG A 236 -6.47 14.84 -14.80
CA ARG A 236 -5.69 13.60 -14.83
C ARG A 236 -4.22 13.88 -15.06
N GLU A 237 -3.90 14.79 -15.97
CA GLU A 237 -2.55 15.24 -16.28
C GLU A 237 -1.96 15.95 -15.06
N MET A 238 -2.73 16.82 -14.40
CA MET A 238 -2.30 17.48 -13.18
C MET A 238 -2.03 16.48 -12.06
N SER A 239 -2.95 15.55 -11.81
CA SER A 239 -2.79 14.52 -10.77
C SER A 239 -1.63 13.56 -11.08
N LEU A 240 -1.43 13.16 -12.34
CA LEU A 240 -0.22 12.40 -12.75
C LEU A 240 1.07 13.22 -12.59
N SER A 241 1.00 14.55 -12.75
CA SER A 241 2.13 15.42 -12.46
C SER A 241 2.50 15.42 -10.98
N PHE A 242 1.52 15.27 -10.07
CA PHE A 242 1.77 15.10 -8.62
C PHE A 242 2.50 13.78 -8.35
N VAL A 243 2.09 12.69 -8.99
CA VAL A 243 2.79 11.39 -8.93
C VAL A 243 4.23 11.54 -9.41
N ARG A 244 4.46 12.21 -10.55
CA ARG A 244 5.82 12.51 -11.04
C ARG A 244 6.64 13.27 -9.99
N THR A 245 6.09 14.35 -9.45
CA THR A 245 6.78 15.20 -8.49
C THR A 245 7.13 14.44 -7.21
N MET A 246 6.20 13.64 -6.69
CA MET A 246 6.44 12.78 -5.53
C MET A 246 7.50 11.72 -5.80
N ALA A 247 7.49 11.09 -6.98
CA ALA A 247 8.53 10.15 -7.37
C ALA A 247 9.90 10.84 -7.52
N THR A 248 9.95 12.07 -8.04
CA THR A 248 11.19 12.86 -8.12
C THR A 248 11.74 13.18 -6.74
N ILE A 249 10.92 13.72 -5.83
CA ILE A 249 11.33 14.01 -4.44
C ILE A 249 11.84 12.73 -3.77
N ALA A 250 11.07 11.64 -3.87
CA ALA A 250 11.47 10.35 -3.29
C ALA A 250 12.80 9.85 -3.88
N ALA A 251 12.97 9.91 -5.21
CA ALA A 251 14.18 9.46 -5.87
C ALA A 251 15.42 10.27 -5.47
N ASP A 252 15.28 11.60 -5.37
CA ASP A 252 16.36 12.50 -4.95
C ASP A 252 16.77 12.25 -3.48
N ASP A 253 15.80 11.88 -2.64
CA ASP A 253 16.03 11.52 -1.23
C ASP A 253 16.46 10.05 -1.02
N GLY A 254 16.56 9.25 -2.09
CA GLY A 254 16.86 7.82 -1.99
C GLY A 254 15.75 6.99 -1.31
N ARG A 255 14.50 7.44 -1.41
CA ARG A 255 13.30 6.83 -0.82
C ARG A 255 12.39 6.23 -1.88
N ALA A 256 11.40 5.48 -1.41
CA ALA A 256 10.35 4.87 -2.22
C ALA A 256 9.08 5.72 -2.24
N VAL A 257 8.11 5.32 -3.06
CA VAL A 257 6.72 5.83 -3.01
C VAL A 257 5.72 4.72 -2.70
N LEU A 258 4.67 5.06 -1.96
CA LEU A 258 3.53 4.19 -1.66
C LEU A 258 2.22 4.86 -2.06
N TRP A 259 1.31 4.09 -2.64
CA TRP A 259 -0.06 4.49 -2.94
C TRP A 259 -1.01 3.90 -1.90
N GLY A 260 -1.87 4.76 -1.35
CA GLY A 260 -2.91 4.37 -0.41
C GLY A 260 -4.19 5.15 -0.65
N ASN A 261 -5.31 4.57 -0.25
CA ASN A 261 -6.60 5.23 -0.28
C ASN A 261 -7.19 5.21 1.13
N ASP A 262 -7.57 6.37 1.66
CA ASP A 262 -7.97 6.55 3.07
C ASP A 262 -6.90 6.08 4.10
N VAL A 263 -5.64 5.96 3.67
CA VAL A 263 -4.52 5.69 4.58
C VAL A 263 -4.19 6.96 5.33
N SER A 264 -4.57 7.03 6.61
CA SER A 264 -4.44 8.24 7.42
C SER A 264 -3.46 8.04 8.59
N PRO A 265 -2.19 8.46 8.44
CA PRO A 265 -1.23 8.48 9.54
C PRO A 265 -1.74 9.23 10.78
N ASP A 266 -2.48 10.33 10.60
CA ASP A 266 -3.00 11.12 11.72
C ASP A 266 -4.11 10.39 12.47
N THR A 267 -4.98 9.66 11.76
CA THR A 267 -5.98 8.78 12.39
C THR A 267 -5.28 7.72 13.23
N TRP A 268 -4.27 7.04 12.67
CA TRP A 268 -3.52 6.02 13.40
C TRP A 268 -2.75 6.58 14.60
N ARG A 269 -2.20 7.81 14.52
CA ARG A 269 -1.55 8.48 15.66
C ARG A 269 -2.54 8.77 16.79
N GLY A 270 -3.77 9.18 16.43
CA GLY A 270 -4.85 9.39 17.40
C GLY A 270 -5.30 8.09 18.05
N VAL A 271 -5.42 7.02 17.26
CA VAL A 271 -5.80 5.68 17.75
C VAL A 271 -4.73 5.08 18.66
N LEU A 272 -3.45 5.19 18.31
CA LEU A 272 -2.34 4.52 19.00
C LEU A 272 -1.62 5.39 20.04
N GLY A 273 -2.23 6.50 20.47
CA GLY A 273 -1.74 7.30 21.59
C GLY A 273 -0.28 7.72 21.42
N ALA A 274 0.04 8.42 20.32
CA ALA A 274 1.34 9.06 20.06
C ALA A 274 2.57 8.32 20.60
N VAL A 275 2.83 7.10 20.13
CA VAL A 275 4.17 6.51 20.22
C VAL A 275 4.99 7.12 19.08
N ALA A 276 5.82 8.11 19.42
CA ALA A 276 6.80 8.71 18.53
C ALA A 276 8.14 7.96 18.59
#